data_AF-A0A554LAL7-F1
#
_entry.id   AF-A0A554LAL7-F1
#
_cell.length_a   1.000
_cell.length_b   1.000
_cell.length_c   1.000
_cell.angle_alpha   90.00
_cell.angle_beta   90.00
_cell.angle_gamma   90.00
#
_symmetry.space_group_name_H-M   'P 1'
#
loop_
_entity.id
_entity.type
_entity.pdbx_description
1 polymer ?
#
loop_
_entity_poly.entity_id
_entity_poly.type
_entity_poly.pdbx_seq_one_letter_code
_entity_poly.pdbx_strand_id
1 'polypeptide(L)'
;MAPSESSEKPAMTTIETQHPLAVPEVRKKEALSDEELGNLLAAFGNNEAKAVTLVAMKNGTIYTDHNLHSELMDIQGDIKGWNMAERGPFQFCQYSFENIGLVARGVTDQVRGTWGYIKTDYGEEQGNALAGLLLDFSLRHPEISLYDIFSATISPYAKNREIETTVGVGDFKNRSPFTRLKIIWELATTDKPIGIFKLEEAIDNKYHSISDSHLRDLKARGLINFEYPERLDNNIIRYQLAVNAPTESPHKPGRPALTKFIYELLSNDPNKIWTRDSLNIAYLAKKKAENPDFVSNEGNIKVYKGHISSVLSYLENEGYLYRPEGFSTKNRSFVWVDEGQRLLFIDLLTLIDQFQSQDPDILRKGRMLAGSFSPAQISTLMAKAKEHSPWANNVSKVETSRLVLDFLSEHTNSTIKEICDFLMESQKRRLSKNSVNQYLRELRLEGKTKVSREKGIGSMGKWSLTSEPESE
;
A
#
# COMPACT_ATOMS: atom_id res chain seq x y z
N MET A 1 25.75 -100.59 -25.90
CA MET A 1 26.44 -99.29 -25.97
C MET A 1 25.69 -98.33 -25.05
N ALA A 2 26.39 -97.70 -24.09
CA ALA A 2 25.87 -96.60 -23.27
C ALA A 2 25.82 -95.29 -24.11
N PRO A 3 25.37 -94.12 -23.59
CA PRO A 3 24.62 -93.77 -22.36
C PRO A 3 23.41 -92.81 -22.67
N SER A 4 22.69 -92.31 -21.66
CA SER A 4 22.59 -90.85 -21.37
C SER A 4 21.36 -90.47 -20.52
N GLU A 5 21.65 -89.65 -19.51
CA GLU A 5 20.79 -89.00 -18.53
C GLU A 5 19.81 -87.97 -19.14
N SER A 6 18.69 -87.70 -18.45
CA SER A 6 18.20 -86.33 -18.31
C SER A 6 17.40 -86.19 -17.00
N SER A 7 18.02 -85.51 -16.04
CA SER A 7 17.51 -85.18 -14.73
C SER A 7 16.53 -83.99 -14.75
N GLU A 8 15.64 -83.96 -13.76
CA GLU A 8 14.82 -82.81 -13.40
C GLU A 8 15.61 -81.54 -13.01
N LYS A 9 14.88 -80.40 -13.04
CA LYS A 9 15.03 -79.12 -12.32
C LYS A 9 15.49 -77.91 -13.17
N PRO A 10 15.27 -76.67 -12.69
CA PRO A 10 14.06 -75.87 -12.88
C PRO A 10 14.37 -74.58 -13.67
N ALA A 11 13.33 -73.80 -13.99
CA ALA A 11 13.45 -72.49 -14.62
C ALA A 11 14.42 -71.57 -13.85
N MET A 12 15.52 -71.18 -14.51
CA MET A 12 16.36 -70.08 -14.06
C MET A 12 15.64 -68.76 -14.33
N THR A 13 15.25 -68.11 -13.24
CA THR A 13 14.88 -66.70 -13.19
C THR A 13 16.03 -65.87 -13.74
N THR A 14 15.82 -65.19 -14.86
CA THR A 14 16.76 -64.17 -15.35
C THR A 14 16.71 -63.00 -14.37
N ILE A 15 17.84 -62.73 -13.71
CA ILE A 15 18.02 -61.56 -12.86
C ILE A 15 18.05 -60.35 -13.78
N GLU A 16 16.94 -59.59 -13.83
CA GLU A 16 16.96 -58.24 -14.39
C GLU A 16 17.94 -57.40 -13.58
N THR A 17 18.98 -56.95 -14.27
CA THR A 17 19.98 -56.03 -13.76
C THR A 17 19.26 -54.73 -13.42
N GLN A 18 19.31 -54.35 -12.15
CA GLN A 18 18.78 -53.07 -11.67
C GLN A 18 19.40 -51.93 -12.48
N HIS A 19 18.59 -51.29 -13.32
CA HIS A 19 18.91 -49.98 -13.85
C HIS A 19 19.19 -49.05 -12.67
N PRO A 20 20.29 -48.27 -12.68
CA PRO A 20 20.51 -47.28 -11.65
C PRO A 20 19.29 -46.35 -11.62
N LEU A 21 18.65 -46.25 -10.46
CA LEU A 21 17.64 -45.22 -10.18
C LEU A 21 18.27 -43.89 -10.60
N ALA A 22 17.76 -43.31 -11.68
CA ALA A 22 18.08 -41.95 -12.04
C ALA A 22 17.70 -41.09 -10.84
N VAL A 23 18.71 -40.59 -10.14
CA VAL A 23 18.54 -39.54 -9.13
C VAL A 23 17.79 -38.43 -9.85
N PRO A 24 16.56 -38.06 -9.41
CA PRO A 24 15.87 -36.94 -10.02
C PRO A 24 16.80 -35.74 -9.94
N GLU A 25 17.18 -35.22 -11.10
CA GLU A 25 17.84 -33.93 -11.19
C GLU A 25 17.03 -32.96 -10.33
N VAL A 26 17.64 -32.39 -9.30
CA VAL A 26 17.02 -31.35 -8.48
C VAL A 26 16.79 -30.18 -9.43
N ARG A 27 15.62 -30.16 -10.08
CA ARG A 27 15.15 -28.98 -10.80
C ARG A 27 15.18 -27.86 -9.77
N LYS A 28 16.09 -26.91 -9.94
CA LYS A 28 15.96 -25.61 -9.28
C LYS A 28 14.52 -25.18 -9.55
N LYS A 29 13.69 -25.08 -8.50
CA LYS A 29 12.32 -24.57 -8.65
C LYS A 29 12.47 -23.21 -9.34
N GLU A 30 11.80 -23.01 -10.47
CA GLU A 30 11.84 -21.75 -11.20
C GLU A 30 11.43 -20.62 -10.24
N ALA A 31 12.03 -19.44 -10.39
CA ALA A 31 11.70 -18.30 -9.56
C ALA A 31 10.20 -17.98 -9.66
N LEU A 32 9.58 -17.57 -8.55
CA LEU A 32 8.19 -17.13 -8.56
C LEU A 32 8.05 -15.91 -9.46
N SER A 33 6.96 -15.88 -10.25
CA SER A 33 6.61 -14.67 -10.98
C SER A 33 6.35 -13.51 -10.03
N ASP A 34 6.60 -12.30 -10.50
CA ASP A 34 6.29 -11.08 -9.77
C ASP A 34 4.82 -11.01 -9.35
N GLU A 35 3.93 -11.49 -10.22
CA GLU A 35 2.50 -11.54 -9.95
C GLU A 35 2.14 -12.53 -8.84
N GLU A 36 2.75 -13.71 -8.82
CA GLU A 36 2.53 -14.71 -7.78
C GLU A 36 3.05 -14.22 -6.42
N LEU A 37 4.23 -13.60 -6.40
CA LEU A 37 4.75 -12.92 -5.21
C LEU A 37 3.81 -11.79 -4.75
N GLY A 38 3.34 -10.96 -5.68
CA GLY A 38 2.39 -9.89 -5.41
C GLY A 38 1.08 -10.41 -4.78
N ASN A 39 0.60 -11.57 -5.24
CA ASN A 39 -0.57 -12.25 -4.69
C ASN A 39 -0.32 -12.74 -3.25
N LEU A 40 0.83 -13.35 -2.96
CA LEU A 40 1.20 -13.79 -1.61
C LEU A 40 1.31 -12.60 -0.63
N LEU A 41 1.98 -11.51 -1.05
CA LEU A 41 2.10 -10.29 -0.26
C LEU A 41 0.73 -9.65 0.01
N ALA A 42 -0.17 -9.67 -0.97
CA ALA A 42 -1.53 -9.19 -0.80
C ALA A 42 -2.41 -10.10 0.07
N ALA A 43 -2.21 -11.41 0.01
CA ALA A 43 -2.99 -12.35 0.78
C ALA A 43 -2.69 -12.23 2.26
N PHE A 44 -1.43 -12.33 2.66
CA PHE A 44 -1.02 -12.31 4.08
C PHE A 44 0.20 -11.44 4.39
N GLY A 45 1.05 -11.11 3.41
CA GLY A 45 2.28 -10.35 3.66
C GLY A 45 2.06 -8.89 4.07
N ASN A 46 0.83 -8.38 3.98
CA ASN A 46 0.48 -7.00 4.33
C ASN A 46 -0.11 -6.82 5.73
N ASN A 47 -0.18 -7.86 6.55
CA ASN A 47 -0.69 -7.79 7.91
C ASN A 47 -0.22 -8.99 8.75
N GLU A 48 0.38 -8.72 9.91
CA GLU A 48 0.92 -9.76 10.79
C GLU A 48 -0.17 -10.75 11.24
N ALA A 49 -1.39 -10.30 11.54
CA ALA A 49 -2.45 -11.20 12.00
C ALA A 49 -2.89 -12.20 10.91
N LYS A 50 -2.81 -11.82 9.64
CA LYS A 50 -3.05 -12.76 8.54
C LYS A 50 -1.94 -13.80 8.44
N ALA A 51 -0.68 -13.36 8.47
CA ALA A 51 0.46 -14.26 8.43
C ALA A 51 0.45 -15.22 9.63
N VAL A 52 0.17 -14.73 10.85
CA VAL A 52 0.01 -15.55 12.06
C VAL A 52 -1.16 -16.52 11.92
N THR A 53 -2.30 -16.10 11.35
CA THR A 53 -3.45 -17.00 11.12
C THR A 53 -3.07 -18.15 10.20
N LEU A 54 -2.34 -17.88 9.11
CA LEU A 54 -1.85 -18.93 8.23
C LEU A 54 -0.92 -19.88 8.98
N VAL A 55 0.05 -19.35 9.73
CA VAL A 55 1.00 -20.15 10.53
C VAL A 55 0.29 -21.01 11.59
N ALA A 56 -0.78 -20.50 12.21
CA ALA A 56 -1.55 -21.22 13.24
C ALA A 56 -2.21 -22.50 12.71
N MET A 57 -2.60 -22.52 11.44
CA MET A 57 -3.27 -23.68 10.83
C MET A 57 -2.28 -24.84 10.66
N LYS A 58 -2.64 -26.04 11.12
CA LYS A 58 -1.84 -27.26 10.90
C LYS A 58 -2.22 -27.91 9.57
N ASN A 59 -1.25 -28.50 8.88
CA ASN A 59 -1.52 -29.29 7.68
C ASN A 59 -2.42 -30.49 8.03
N GLY A 60 -3.36 -30.82 7.14
CA GLY A 60 -4.30 -31.94 7.32
C GLY A 60 -5.52 -31.65 8.22
N THR A 61 -5.57 -30.51 8.92
CA THR A 61 -6.66 -30.17 9.83
C THR A 61 -7.67 -29.23 9.16
N ILE A 62 -8.96 -29.56 9.25
CA ILE A 62 -10.05 -28.69 8.78
C ILE A 62 -10.52 -27.82 9.95
N TYR A 63 -10.47 -26.50 9.77
CA TYR A 63 -10.86 -25.52 10.78
C TYR A 63 -12.19 -24.85 10.44
N THR A 64 -13.16 -24.95 11.35
CA THR A 64 -14.34 -24.06 11.36
C THR A 64 -13.95 -22.65 11.84
N ASP A 65 -14.88 -21.70 11.81
CA ASP A 65 -14.66 -20.37 12.36
C ASP A 65 -14.27 -20.42 13.85
N HIS A 66 -15.00 -21.22 14.64
CA HIS A 66 -14.73 -21.43 16.05
C HIS A 66 -13.36 -22.07 16.29
N ASN A 67 -13.05 -23.16 15.58
CA ASN A 67 -11.79 -23.88 15.79
C ASN A 67 -10.58 -23.02 15.40
N LEU A 68 -10.67 -22.27 14.29
CA LEU A 68 -9.57 -21.41 13.86
C LEU A 68 -9.34 -20.25 14.83
N HIS A 69 -10.43 -19.67 15.36
CA HIS A 69 -10.34 -18.65 16.39
C HIS A 69 -9.68 -19.18 17.66
N SER A 70 -10.11 -20.34 18.15
CA SER A 70 -9.50 -20.98 19.33
C SER A 70 -8.00 -21.19 19.13
N GLU A 71 -7.59 -21.80 18.01
CA GLU A 71 -6.16 -22.04 17.74
C GLU A 71 -5.38 -20.71 17.71
N LEU A 72 -5.91 -19.68 17.05
CA LEU A 72 -5.28 -18.35 17.01
C LEU A 72 -5.19 -17.69 18.40
N MET A 73 -6.18 -17.89 19.26
CA MET A 73 -6.12 -17.42 20.64
C MET A 73 -5.08 -18.22 21.40
N ASP A 74 -5.08 -19.53 21.31
CA ASP A 74 -4.20 -20.42 22.07
C ASP A 74 -2.72 -20.17 21.78
N ILE A 75 -2.34 -19.95 20.52
CA ILE A 75 -0.94 -19.68 20.15
C ILE A 75 -0.39 -18.35 20.70
N GLN A 76 -1.24 -17.42 21.14
CA GLN A 76 -0.80 -16.18 21.80
C GLN A 76 -0.42 -16.38 23.27
N GLY A 77 -0.73 -17.54 23.88
CA GLY A 77 -0.51 -17.79 25.31
C GLY A 77 -1.45 -16.99 26.19
N ASP A 78 -1.16 -16.84 27.49
CA ASP A 78 -2.11 -16.23 28.44
C ASP A 78 -2.39 -14.74 28.16
N ILE A 79 -1.35 -14.01 27.74
CA ILE A 79 -1.43 -12.58 27.44
C ILE A 79 -1.74 -12.41 25.95
N LYS A 80 -2.99 -12.12 25.62
CA LYS A 80 -3.41 -11.91 24.22
C LYS A 80 -3.06 -10.49 23.74
N GLY A 81 -2.24 -10.39 22.71
CA GLY A 81 -1.95 -9.12 22.05
C GLY A 81 -3.14 -8.58 21.26
N TRP A 82 -3.91 -9.50 20.67
CA TRP A 82 -5.20 -9.18 20.06
C TRP A 82 -6.23 -10.28 20.30
N ASN A 83 -7.21 -9.98 21.14
CA ASN A 83 -8.45 -10.74 21.21
C ASN A 83 -9.36 -10.36 20.03
N MET A 84 -9.15 -11.02 18.89
CA MET A 84 -9.91 -10.79 17.65
C MET A 84 -11.30 -11.40 17.75
N ALA A 85 -12.28 -10.82 17.04
CA ALA A 85 -13.60 -11.44 16.89
C ALA A 85 -13.48 -12.81 16.20
N GLU A 86 -14.33 -13.75 16.60
CA GLU A 86 -14.31 -15.15 16.17
C GLU A 86 -14.28 -15.32 14.65
N ARG A 87 -15.07 -14.52 13.93
CA ARG A 87 -15.15 -14.60 12.47
C ARG A 87 -13.93 -14.02 11.74
N GLY A 88 -13.07 -13.25 12.41
CA GLY A 88 -11.96 -12.53 11.78
C GLY A 88 -10.96 -13.44 11.05
N PRO A 89 -10.37 -14.45 11.72
CA PRO A 89 -9.44 -15.38 11.09
C PRO A 89 -10.06 -16.14 9.92
N PHE A 90 -11.32 -16.56 10.08
CA PHE A 90 -12.07 -17.25 9.05
C PHE A 90 -12.31 -16.37 7.81
N GLN A 91 -12.52 -15.07 7.99
CA GLN A 91 -12.60 -14.10 6.89
C GLN A 91 -11.27 -13.93 6.15
N PHE A 92 -10.12 -14.08 6.82
CA PHE A 92 -8.83 -14.10 6.13
C PHE A 92 -8.73 -15.29 5.18
N CYS A 93 -9.14 -16.47 5.64
CA CYS A 93 -9.21 -17.66 4.79
C CYS A 93 -10.11 -17.41 3.57
N GLN A 94 -11.35 -16.96 3.80
CA GLN A 94 -12.35 -16.75 2.76
C GLN A 94 -11.96 -15.67 1.73
N TYR A 95 -11.45 -14.53 2.18
CA TYR A 95 -11.27 -13.38 1.29
C TYR A 95 -9.83 -13.23 0.79
N SER A 96 -8.86 -13.87 1.44
CA SER A 96 -7.44 -13.72 1.10
C SER A 96 -6.78 -15.04 0.72
N PHE A 97 -6.90 -16.10 1.52
CA PHE A 97 -6.08 -17.30 1.35
C PHE A 97 -6.66 -18.28 0.31
N GLU A 98 -7.97 -18.49 0.30
CA GLU A 98 -8.66 -19.41 -0.61
C GLU A 98 -8.40 -19.04 -2.08
N ASN A 99 -8.47 -17.74 -2.39
CA ASN A 99 -8.36 -17.21 -3.74
C ASN A 99 -7.00 -17.44 -4.41
N ILE A 100 -5.97 -17.77 -3.63
CA ILE A 100 -4.61 -18.03 -4.13
C ILE A 100 -4.12 -19.42 -3.72
N GLY A 101 -5.02 -20.31 -3.33
CA GLY A 101 -4.72 -21.72 -3.08
C GLY A 101 -3.91 -22.00 -1.83
N LEU A 102 -3.78 -21.08 -0.88
CA LEU A 102 -3.10 -21.34 0.42
C LEU A 102 -3.94 -22.20 1.36
N VAL A 103 -5.27 -22.12 1.21
CA VAL A 103 -6.24 -22.94 1.92
C VAL A 103 -7.32 -23.38 0.93
N ALA A 104 -7.98 -24.49 1.23
CA ALA A 104 -9.12 -25.00 0.47
C ALA A 104 -10.30 -25.27 1.41
N ARG A 105 -11.52 -25.34 0.88
CA ARG A 105 -12.69 -25.75 1.67
C ARG A 105 -12.65 -27.25 1.91
N GLY A 106 -12.83 -27.65 3.17
CA GLY A 106 -13.02 -29.03 3.58
C GLY A 106 -14.38 -29.20 4.25
N VAL A 107 -14.98 -30.39 4.12
CA VAL A 107 -16.22 -30.74 4.82
C VAL A 107 -15.85 -31.38 6.15
N THR A 108 -16.30 -30.80 7.27
CA THR A 108 -16.05 -31.32 8.62
C THR A 108 -17.08 -32.35 9.04
N ASP A 109 -18.33 -32.20 8.57
CA ASP A 109 -19.42 -33.15 8.81
C ASP A 109 -20.31 -33.20 7.56
N GLN A 110 -20.27 -34.34 6.85
CA GLN A 110 -21.05 -34.55 5.63
C GLN A 110 -22.57 -34.60 5.88
N VAL A 111 -22.99 -34.99 7.08
CA VAL A 111 -24.41 -35.13 7.44
C VAL A 111 -25.01 -33.78 7.79
N ARG A 112 -24.25 -32.93 8.47
CA ARG A 112 -24.69 -31.57 8.86
C ARG A 112 -24.38 -30.49 7.82
N GLY A 113 -23.60 -30.82 6.78
CA GLY A 113 -23.17 -29.86 5.77
C GLY A 113 -22.21 -28.80 6.31
N THR A 114 -21.57 -29.06 7.46
CA THR A 114 -20.62 -28.15 8.07
C THR A 114 -19.31 -28.20 7.30
N TRP A 115 -18.77 -27.03 6.97
CA TRP A 115 -17.53 -26.88 6.22
C TRP A 115 -16.57 -25.94 6.96
N GLY A 116 -15.29 -26.07 6.62
CA GLY A 116 -14.22 -25.23 7.15
C GLY A 116 -13.10 -25.08 6.13
N TYR A 117 -11.97 -24.54 6.56
CA TYR A 117 -10.77 -24.41 5.72
C TYR A 117 -9.67 -25.35 6.17
N ILE A 118 -9.02 -26.00 5.21
CA ILE A 118 -7.81 -26.80 5.39
C ILE A 118 -6.65 -26.10 4.70
N LYS A 119 -5.47 -26.10 5.33
CA LYS A 119 -4.24 -25.61 4.70
C LYS A 119 -3.83 -26.58 3.58
N THR A 120 -3.47 -26.05 2.42
CA THR A 120 -2.99 -26.85 1.28
C THR A 120 -1.49 -27.11 1.39
N ASP A 121 -0.96 -28.04 0.59
CA ASP A 121 0.49 -28.23 0.48
C ASP A 121 1.21 -26.96 0.02
N TYR A 122 0.59 -26.16 -0.85
CA TYR A 122 1.12 -24.86 -1.24
C TYR A 122 1.15 -23.86 -0.06
N GLY A 123 0.09 -23.82 0.74
CA GLY A 123 0.05 -23.03 1.98
C GLY A 123 1.09 -23.48 3.00
N GLU A 124 1.37 -24.77 3.08
CA GLU A 124 2.37 -25.35 3.96
C GLU A 124 3.80 -25.09 3.46
N GLU A 125 4.07 -25.29 2.16
CA GLU A 125 5.40 -25.16 1.59
C GLU A 125 5.83 -23.70 1.40
N GLN A 126 4.98 -22.90 0.77
CA GLN A 126 5.27 -21.54 0.32
C GLN A 126 4.69 -20.51 1.30
N GLY A 127 3.43 -20.73 1.71
CA GLY A 127 2.74 -19.85 2.64
C GLY A 127 3.47 -19.72 3.98
N ASN A 128 3.75 -20.84 4.65
CA ASN A 128 4.50 -20.82 5.92
C ASN A 128 5.93 -20.30 5.75
N ALA A 129 6.59 -20.60 4.63
CA ALA A 129 7.94 -20.11 4.36
C ALA A 129 7.99 -18.58 4.36
N LEU A 130 7.18 -17.94 3.51
CA LEU A 130 7.15 -16.49 3.43
C LEU A 130 6.57 -15.87 4.71
N ALA A 131 5.52 -16.45 5.31
CA ALA A 131 4.96 -15.94 6.55
C ALA A 131 5.98 -15.94 7.69
N GLY A 132 6.74 -17.03 7.87
CA GLY A 132 7.78 -17.12 8.87
C GLY A 132 8.87 -16.06 8.68
N LEU A 133 9.33 -15.85 7.44
CA LEU A 133 10.31 -14.83 7.12
C LEU A 133 9.78 -13.41 7.41
N LEU A 134 8.56 -13.07 6.97
CA LEU A 134 7.97 -11.75 7.17
C LEU A 134 7.65 -11.45 8.64
N LEU A 135 7.24 -12.46 9.41
CA LEU A 135 6.99 -12.31 10.85
C LEU A 135 8.30 -12.10 11.62
N ASP A 136 9.37 -12.81 11.25
CA ASP A 136 10.70 -12.57 11.81
C ASP A 136 11.18 -11.14 11.51
N PHE A 137 11.04 -10.69 10.26
CA PHE A 137 11.31 -9.30 9.89
C PHE A 137 10.50 -8.31 10.74
N SER A 138 9.19 -8.55 10.92
CA SER A 138 8.34 -7.66 11.73
C SER A 138 8.73 -7.64 13.21
N LEU A 139 9.24 -8.74 13.77
CA LEU A 139 9.77 -8.77 15.15
C LEU A 139 11.07 -7.97 15.29
N ARG A 140 11.94 -8.01 14.27
CA ARG A 140 13.23 -7.27 14.28
C ARG A 140 13.06 -5.76 14.14
N HIS A 141 11.94 -5.32 13.55
CA HIS A 141 11.59 -3.91 13.34
C HIS A 141 10.28 -3.55 14.06
N PRO A 142 10.26 -3.48 15.41
CA PRO A 142 9.04 -3.37 16.20
C PRO A 142 8.23 -2.08 15.95
N GLU A 143 8.86 -1.04 15.44
CA GLU A 143 8.24 0.27 15.16
C GLU A 143 7.46 0.35 13.85
N ILE A 144 7.62 -0.64 12.95
CA ILE A 144 7.01 -0.63 11.61
C ILE A 144 6.26 -1.92 11.36
N SER A 145 4.94 -1.85 11.14
CA SER A 145 4.14 -3.02 10.78
C SER A 145 4.21 -3.34 9.28
N LEU A 146 3.94 -4.60 8.93
CA LEU A 146 3.74 -5.05 7.55
C LEU A 146 2.64 -4.25 6.84
N TYR A 147 1.62 -3.82 7.60
CA TYR A 147 0.57 -2.95 7.07
C TYR A 147 1.08 -1.55 6.72
N ASP A 148 1.99 -0.97 7.51
CA ASP A 148 2.59 0.33 7.19
C ASP A 148 3.39 0.28 5.90
N ILE A 149 4.04 -0.87 5.63
CA ILE A 149 4.86 -1.11 4.43
C ILE A 149 3.97 -1.38 3.22
N PHE A 150 3.02 -2.33 3.29
CA PHE A 150 2.31 -2.84 2.12
C PHE A 150 0.87 -2.31 1.95
N SER A 151 0.29 -1.68 2.97
CA SER A 151 -1.08 -1.13 2.99
C SER A 151 -2.20 -2.16 2.75
N ALA A 152 -3.45 -1.67 2.74
CA ALA A 152 -4.62 -2.46 2.41
C ALA A 152 -4.65 -2.88 0.93
N THR A 153 -5.29 -4.01 0.68
CA THR A 153 -5.49 -4.60 -0.64
C THR A 153 -6.71 -4.07 -1.40
N ILE A 154 -7.47 -3.13 -0.82
CA ILE A 154 -8.70 -2.61 -1.43
C ILE A 154 -8.31 -1.65 -2.56
N SER A 155 -8.52 -2.08 -3.81
CA SER A 155 -8.54 -1.21 -4.98
C SER A 155 -9.84 -1.47 -5.74
N PRO A 156 -10.82 -0.54 -5.71
CA PRO A 156 -12.10 -0.72 -6.40
C PRO A 156 -11.97 -0.73 -7.93
N TYR A 157 -10.81 -0.36 -8.48
CA TYR A 157 -10.59 -0.22 -9.92
C TYR A 157 -9.55 -1.21 -10.50
N ALA A 158 -8.99 -2.10 -9.68
CA ALA A 158 -8.03 -3.09 -10.16
C ALA A 158 -8.74 -4.17 -10.98
N LYS A 159 -8.41 -4.24 -12.28
CA LYS A 159 -8.89 -5.31 -13.17
C LYS A 159 -8.25 -6.64 -12.78
N ASN A 160 -9.06 -7.69 -12.81
CA ASN A 160 -8.55 -9.07 -12.78
C ASN A 160 -7.87 -9.40 -14.10
N ARG A 161 -6.75 -10.10 -14.02
CA ARG A 161 -6.18 -10.86 -15.14
C ARG A 161 -5.83 -12.26 -14.65
N GLU A 162 -5.99 -13.24 -15.52
CA GLU A 162 -5.50 -14.59 -15.26
C GLU A 162 -3.97 -14.62 -15.44
N ILE A 163 -3.30 -15.35 -14.55
CA ILE A 163 -1.87 -15.58 -14.57
C ILE A 163 -1.60 -17.07 -14.40
N GLU A 164 -0.48 -17.55 -14.93
CA GLU A 164 0.05 -18.87 -14.56
C GLU A 164 0.80 -18.73 -13.23
N THR A 165 0.50 -19.64 -12.31
CA THR A 165 1.12 -19.76 -10.98
C THR A 165 1.66 -21.17 -10.79
N THR A 166 2.48 -21.38 -9.77
CA THR A 166 3.00 -22.71 -9.43
C THR A 166 1.91 -23.75 -9.12
N VAL A 167 0.67 -23.31 -8.81
CA VAL A 167 -0.48 -24.17 -8.53
C VAL A 167 -1.52 -24.21 -9.66
N GLY A 168 -1.24 -23.60 -10.81
CA GLY A 168 -2.12 -23.54 -11.98
C GLY A 168 -2.55 -22.12 -12.35
N VAL A 169 -3.68 -21.97 -13.03
CA VAL A 169 -4.19 -20.65 -13.41
C VAL A 169 -4.81 -19.95 -12.20
N GLY A 170 -4.32 -18.76 -11.88
CA GLY A 170 -4.79 -17.94 -10.76
C GLY A 170 -5.18 -16.53 -11.19
N ASP A 171 -5.93 -15.84 -10.34
CA ASP A 171 -6.29 -14.44 -10.55
C ASP A 171 -5.20 -13.51 -10.00
N PHE A 172 -4.80 -12.51 -10.78
CA PHE A 172 -3.98 -11.40 -10.32
C PHE A 172 -4.74 -10.07 -10.37
N LYS A 173 -4.62 -9.32 -9.28
CA LYS A 173 -5.00 -7.90 -9.21
C LYS A 173 -3.78 -7.09 -8.84
N ASN A 174 -3.52 -6.01 -9.59
CA ASN A 174 -2.52 -5.04 -9.19
C ASN A 174 -2.99 -4.28 -7.93
N ARG A 175 -2.54 -4.72 -6.75
CA ARG A 175 -2.94 -4.22 -5.43
C ARG A 175 -1.80 -3.42 -4.81
N SER A 176 -2.13 -2.59 -3.81
CA SER A 176 -1.16 -1.74 -3.09
C SER A 176 0.14 -2.45 -2.68
N PRO A 177 0.11 -3.69 -2.14
CA PRO A 177 1.33 -4.39 -1.73
C PRO A 177 2.37 -4.54 -2.84
N PHE A 178 1.93 -4.92 -4.04
CA PHE A 178 2.82 -5.11 -5.18
C PHE A 178 3.37 -3.77 -5.71
N THR A 179 2.50 -2.76 -5.85
CA THR A 179 2.95 -1.42 -6.24
C THR A 179 3.95 -0.84 -5.24
N ARG A 180 3.70 -1.04 -3.93
CA ARG A 180 4.61 -0.56 -2.89
C ARG A 180 5.93 -1.33 -2.87
N LEU A 181 5.92 -2.62 -3.15
CA LEU A 181 7.17 -3.37 -3.34
C LEU A 181 8.02 -2.77 -4.45
N LYS A 182 7.42 -2.44 -5.61
CA LYS A 182 8.13 -1.78 -6.72
C LYS A 182 8.69 -0.41 -6.33
N ILE A 183 7.90 0.40 -5.61
CA ILE A 183 8.36 1.70 -5.09
C ILE A 183 9.56 1.51 -4.14
N ILE A 184 9.47 0.55 -3.21
CA ILE A 184 10.52 0.24 -2.24
C ILE A 184 11.79 -0.23 -2.96
N TRP A 185 11.66 -1.12 -3.94
CA TRP A 185 12.77 -1.59 -4.78
C TRP A 185 13.49 -0.42 -5.42
N GLU A 186 12.76 0.42 -6.15
CA GLU A 186 13.33 1.56 -6.87
C GLU A 186 14.03 2.56 -5.92
N LEU A 187 13.44 2.84 -4.76
CA LEU A 187 14.04 3.75 -3.76
C LEU A 187 15.28 3.17 -3.07
N ALA A 188 15.33 1.85 -2.90
CA ALA A 188 16.48 1.17 -2.33
C ALA A 188 17.67 1.10 -3.30
N THR A 189 17.40 0.96 -4.60
CA THR A 189 18.43 0.79 -5.63
C THR A 189 18.91 2.08 -6.29
N THR A 190 18.13 3.17 -6.23
CA THR A 190 18.47 4.42 -6.90
C THR A 190 19.23 5.38 -5.98
N ASP A 191 20.43 5.78 -6.39
CA ASP A 191 21.20 6.78 -5.67
C ASP A 191 20.68 8.19 -5.97
N LYS A 192 20.34 8.93 -4.90
CA LYS A 192 19.82 10.33 -4.86
C LYS A 192 18.29 10.43 -4.85
N PRO A 193 17.75 11.61 -4.47
CA PRO A 193 16.33 11.88 -4.63
C PRO A 193 15.88 11.68 -6.08
N ILE A 194 14.86 10.83 -6.26
CA ILE A 194 14.25 10.54 -7.55
C ILE A 194 13.03 11.44 -7.74
N GLY A 195 12.87 12.00 -8.94
CA GLY A 195 11.66 12.74 -9.30
C GLY A 195 10.48 11.79 -9.42
N ILE A 196 9.28 12.16 -8.97
CA ILE A 196 8.09 11.27 -9.02
C ILE A 196 7.87 10.73 -10.43
N PHE A 197 8.02 11.56 -11.46
CA PHE A 197 7.81 11.13 -12.85
C PHE A 197 8.74 9.98 -13.25
N LYS A 198 10.02 10.02 -12.83
CA LYS A 198 10.99 8.94 -13.08
C LYS A 198 10.63 7.69 -12.30
N LEU A 199 10.18 7.85 -11.06
CA LEU A 199 9.68 6.74 -10.26
C LEU A 199 8.45 6.08 -10.91
N GLU A 200 7.51 6.87 -11.44
CA GLU A 200 6.33 6.36 -12.16
C GLU A 200 6.70 5.61 -13.46
N GLU A 201 7.69 6.11 -14.19
CA GLU A 201 8.25 5.46 -15.38
C GLU A 201 8.94 4.13 -15.01
N ALA A 202 9.76 4.13 -13.96
CA ALA A 202 10.54 2.95 -13.54
C ALA A 202 9.65 1.78 -13.09
N ILE A 203 8.52 2.07 -12.42
CA ILE A 203 7.62 1.02 -11.90
C ILE A 203 6.55 0.55 -12.93
N ASP A 204 6.64 1.01 -14.19
CA ASP A 204 5.69 0.75 -15.31
C ASP A 204 4.22 1.05 -14.95
N ASN A 205 3.97 2.24 -14.40
CA ASN A 205 2.62 2.65 -14.04
C ASN A 205 1.97 3.49 -15.15
N LYS A 206 1.65 2.86 -16.28
CA LYS A 206 1.01 3.51 -17.45
C LYS A 206 -0.38 4.12 -17.16
N TYR A 207 -0.94 3.88 -15.97
CA TYR A 207 -2.24 4.41 -15.55
C TYR A 207 -2.04 5.42 -14.41
N HIS A 208 -2.07 6.70 -14.73
CA HIS A 208 -1.85 7.80 -13.79
C HIS A 208 -2.68 7.72 -12.48
N SER A 209 -2.07 8.22 -11.40
CA SER A 209 -2.57 8.56 -10.05
C SER A 209 -2.48 7.52 -8.92
N ILE A 210 -1.73 6.44 -9.08
CA ILE A 210 -1.47 5.48 -7.99
C ILE A 210 -0.22 5.83 -7.14
N SER A 211 0.71 6.66 -7.66
CA SER A 211 1.94 7.05 -6.94
C SER A 211 1.68 7.99 -5.76
N ASP A 212 0.85 9.03 -5.92
CA ASP A 212 0.68 10.10 -4.94
C ASP A 212 0.13 9.62 -3.59
N SER A 213 -0.86 8.71 -3.60
CA SER A 213 -1.45 8.17 -2.37
C SER A 213 -0.48 7.24 -1.64
N HIS A 214 0.19 6.34 -2.37
CA HIS A 214 1.20 5.45 -1.79
C HIS A 214 2.37 6.23 -1.19
N LEU A 215 2.89 7.24 -1.90
CA LEU A 215 3.99 8.07 -1.41
C LEU A 215 3.57 8.89 -0.18
N ARG A 216 2.36 9.46 -0.17
CA ARG A 216 1.85 10.19 1.01
C ARG A 216 1.70 9.28 2.21
N ASP A 217 1.15 8.08 2.02
CA ASP A 217 0.99 7.12 3.10
C ASP A 217 2.35 6.64 3.63
N LEU A 218 3.29 6.27 2.75
CA LEU A 218 4.64 5.86 3.15
C LEU A 218 5.35 6.99 3.91
N LYS A 219 5.23 8.24 3.46
CA LYS A 219 5.73 9.42 4.17
C LYS A 219 5.07 9.57 5.54
N ALA A 220 3.75 9.41 5.61
CA ALA A 220 2.99 9.52 6.85
C ALA A 220 3.40 8.43 7.87
N ARG A 221 3.87 7.28 7.39
CA ARG A 221 4.44 6.20 8.22
C ARG A 221 5.94 6.38 8.52
N GLY A 222 6.58 7.42 7.99
CA GLY A 222 8.01 7.69 8.20
C GLY A 222 8.95 6.75 7.43
N LEU A 223 8.44 6.04 6.42
CA LEU A 223 9.20 5.07 5.63
C LEU A 223 9.98 5.71 4.48
N ILE A 224 9.57 6.91 4.06
CA ILE A 224 10.24 7.67 3.02
C ILE A 224 10.23 9.16 3.36
N ASN A 225 11.17 9.88 2.78
CA ASN A 225 11.11 11.32 2.69
C ASN A 225 10.47 11.72 1.36
N PHE A 226 9.56 12.70 1.41
CA PHE A 226 8.81 13.12 0.25
C PHE A 226 8.56 14.62 0.30
N GLU A 227 9.17 15.37 -0.62
CA GLU A 227 8.95 16.80 -0.78
C GLU A 227 7.95 17.06 -1.89
N TYR A 228 6.79 17.55 -1.46
CA TYR A 228 5.92 18.32 -2.34
C TYR A 228 6.40 19.76 -2.22
N PRO A 229 6.82 20.42 -3.31
CA PRO A 229 7.01 21.86 -3.25
C PRO A 229 5.65 22.45 -2.81
N GLU A 230 5.62 23.03 -1.61
CA GLU A 230 4.41 23.52 -0.95
C GLU A 230 3.53 24.23 -1.96
N ARG A 231 2.29 23.73 -2.16
CA ARG A 231 1.27 24.23 -3.10
C ARG A 231 1.89 25.20 -4.11
N LEU A 232 2.60 24.67 -5.10
CA LEU A 232 2.89 25.51 -6.26
C LEU A 232 1.54 25.95 -6.78
N ASP A 233 1.27 27.24 -6.55
CA ASP A 233 0.11 27.92 -7.03
C ASP A 233 -0.07 27.48 -8.48
N ASN A 234 -1.28 27.11 -8.90
CA ASN A 234 -1.52 26.59 -10.26
C ASN A 234 -1.05 27.57 -11.36
N ASN A 235 -0.58 28.76 -10.97
CA ASN A 235 0.21 29.76 -11.65
C ASN A 235 1.49 29.23 -12.30
N ILE A 236 1.93 28.01 -12.02
CA ILE A 236 3.16 27.45 -12.63
C ILE A 236 2.87 26.51 -13.80
N ILE A 237 1.62 26.07 -13.99
CA ILE A 237 1.27 25.32 -15.20
C ILE A 237 1.31 26.27 -16.38
N ARG A 238 2.20 25.96 -17.32
CA ARG A 238 2.54 26.74 -18.50
C ARG A 238 1.85 26.15 -19.73
N TYR A 239 1.23 27.02 -20.52
CA TYR A 239 0.48 26.70 -21.71
C TYR A 239 1.05 27.51 -22.87
N GLN A 240 1.14 26.88 -24.04
CA GLN A 240 1.53 27.55 -25.27
C GLN A 240 0.68 27.03 -26.42
N LEU A 241 0.41 27.89 -27.41
CA LEU A 241 -0.33 27.50 -28.60
C LEU A 241 0.45 26.42 -29.36
N ALA A 242 -0.20 25.33 -29.73
CA ALA A 242 0.44 24.26 -30.47
C ALA A 242 0.84 24.72 -31.88
N VAL A 243 2.03 24.30 -32.33
CA VAL A 243 2.54 24.59 -33.68
C VAL A 243 1.57 24.07 -34.76
N ASN A 244 0.89 22.95 -34.47
CA ASN A 244 -0.11 22.32 -35.33
C ASN A 244 -1.54 22.44 -34.77
N ALA A 245 -1.86 23.56 -34.10
CA ALA A 245 -3.21 23.78 -33.57
C ALA A 245 -4.26 23.67 -34.69
N PRO A 246 -5.45 23.08 -34.43
CA PRO A 246 -6.53 23.05 -35.41
C PRO A 246 -6.87 24.45 -35.92
N THR A 247 -7.25 24.54 -37.20
CA THR A 247 -7.58 25.81 -37.87
C THR A 247 -8.96 26.35 -37.53
N GLU A 248 -9.85 25.49 -37.03
CA GLU A 248 -11.19 25.88 -36.61
C GLU A 248 -11.15 26.63 -35.27
N SER A 249 -12.07 27.57 -35.06
CA SER A 249 -12.15 28.24 -33.75
C SER A 249 -12.73 27.29 -32.71
N PRO A 250 -12.07 27.10 -31.56
CA PRO A 250 -12.52 26.15 -30.54
C PRO A 250 -13.87 26.56 -29.94
N HIS A 251 -14.78 25.60 -29.82
CA HIS A 251 -16.12 25.82 -29.27
C HIS A 251 -16.41 24.83 -28.14
N LYS A 252 -16.18 25.27 -26.89
CA LYS A 252 -16.55 24.48 -25.72
C LYS A 252 -18.03 24.70 -25.33
N PRO A 253 -18.88 23.66 -25.33
CA PRO A 253 -20.25 23.77 -24.84
C PRO A 253 -20.31 24.33 -23.41
N GLY A 254 -21.26 25.24 -23.17
CA GLY A 254 -21.47 25.89 -21.87
C GLY A 254 -20.52 27.06 -21.54
N ARG A 255 -19.41 27.25 -22.29
CA ARG A 255 -18.47 28.37 -22.08
C ARG A 255 -17.90 28.96 -23.39
N PRO A 256 -18.71 29.22 -24.43
CA PRO A 256 -18.19 29.60 -25.74
C PRO A 256 -17.44 30.93 -25.73
N ALA A 257 -17.96 31.95 -25.05
CA ALA A 257 -17.34 33.28 -25.01
C ALA A 257 -15.97 33.30 -24.30
N LEU A 258 -15.83 32.57 -23.19
CA LEU A 258 -14.56 32.46 -22.47
C LEU A 258 -13.53 31.65 -23.27
N THR A 259 -13.98 30.58 -23.94
CA THR A 259 -13.13 29.73 -24.78
C THR A 259 -12.56 30.52 -25.94
N LYS A 260 -13.42 31.27 -26.65
CA LYS A 260 -13.01 32.17 -27.73
C LYS A 260 -12.00 33.21 -27.24
N PHE A 261 -12.27 33.89 -26.12
CA PHE A 261 -11.37 34.89 -25.57
C PHE A 261 -9.99 34.33 -25.20
N ILE A 262 -9.94 33.17 -24.51
CA ILE A 262 -8.67 32.53 -24.15
C ILE A 262 -7.92 32.13 -25.41
N TYR A 263 -8.59 31.54 -26.40
CA TYR A 263 -7.95 31.16 -27.65
C TYR A 263 -7.43 32.36 -28.44
N GLU A 264 -8.17 33.46 -28.50
CA GLU A 264 -7.71 34.72 -29.11
C GLU A 264 -6.45 35.27 -28.42
N LEU A 265 -6.41 35.26 -27.08
CA LEU A 265 -5.20 35.67 -26.34
C LEU A 265 -3.98 34.81 -26.68
N LEU A 266 -4.17 33.48 -26.78
CA LEU A 266 -3.10 32.55 -27.14
C LEU A 266 -2.66 32.73 -28.60
N SER A 267 -3.61 32.99 -29.51
CA SER A 267 -3.37 33.15 -30.94
C SER A 267 -2.69 34.48 -31.29
N ASN A 268 -2.94 35.52 -30.50
CA ASN A 268 -2.29 36.83 -30.68
C ASN A 268 -0.82 36.84 -30.28
N ASP A 269 -0.39 35.88 -29.44
CA ASP A 269 1.02 35.72 -29.06
C ASP A 269 1.37 34.22 -28.96
N PRO A 270 1.53 33.54 -30.13
CA PRO A 270 1.70 32.08 -30.20
C PRO A 270 2.97 31.58 -29.49
N ASN A 271 4.00 32.42 -29.41
CA ASN A 271 5.29 32.09 -28.83
C ASN A 271 5.36 32.36 -27.32
N LYS A 272 4.37 33.06 -26.76
CA LYS A 272 4.33 33.36 -25.35
C LYS A 272 3.87 32.16 -24.54
N ILE A 273 4.56 31.97 -23.42
CA ILE A 273 4.19 30.98 -22.41
C ILE A 273 3.20 31.63 -21.45
N TRP A 274 1.98 31.12 -21.44
CA TRP A 274 0.89 31.59 -20.60
C TRP A 274 0.77 30.74 -19.35
N THR A 275 0.49 31.38 -18.23
CA THR A 275 0.07 30.72 -17.00
C THR A 275 -1.41 30.94 -16.76
N ARG A 276 -2.04 30.05 -15.99
CA ARG A 276 -3.45 30.24 -15.61
C ARG A 276 -3.72 31.61 -14.99
N ASP A 277 -2.79 32.10 -14.17
CA ASP A 277 -2.95 33.38 -13.51
C ASP A 277 -2.74 34.57 -14.44
N SER A 278 -1.83 34.49 -15.40
CA SER A 278 -1.73 35.51 -16.45
C SER A 278 -3.00 35.61 -17.29
N LEU A 279 -3.64 34.47 -17.59
CA LEU A 279 -4.92 34.42 -18.30
C LEU A 279 -6.06 34.94 -17.43
N ASN A 280 -6.05 34.63 -16.13
CA ASN A 280 -7.03 35.14 -15.17
C ASN A 280 -6.91 36.66 -15.00
N ILE A 281 -5.70 37.20 -14.92
CA ILE A 281 -5.44 38.66 -14.89
C ILE A 281 -5.97 39.32 -16.16
N ALA A 282 -5.66 38.75 -17.33
CA ALA A 282 -6.15 39.29 -18.61
C ALA A 282 -7.68 39.25 -18.71
N TYR A 283 -8.31 38.18 -18.22
CA TYR A 283 -9.77 38.06 -18.20
C TYR A 283 -10.44 39.05 -17.23
N LEU A 284 -9.87 39.24 -16.04
CA LEU A 284 -10.37 40.24 -15.08
C LEU A 284 -10.20 41.67 -15.61
N ALA A 285 -9.08 41.97 -16.29
CA ALA A 285 -8.87 43.25 -16.95
C ALA A 285 -9.94 43.51 -18.04
N LYS A 286 -10.27 42.51 -18.86
CA LYS A 286 -11.38 42.60 -19.82
C LYS A 286 -12.71 42.88 -19.12
N LYS A 287 -13.01 42.17 -18.03
CA LYS A 287 -14.27 42.38 -17.27
C LYS A 287 -14.37 43.77 -16.67
N LYS A 288 -13.27 44.32 -16.18
CA LYS A 288 -13.20 45.71 -15.68
C LYS A 288 -13.32 46.75 -16.80
N ALA A 289 -12.81 46.46 -17.99
CA ALA A 289 -13.00 47.32 -19.16
C ALA A 289 -14.46 47.30 -19.68
N GLU A 290 -15.12 46.15 -19.64
CA GLU A 290 -16.55 46.00 -19.99
C GLU A 290 -17.48 46.61 -18.94
N ASN A 291 -17.07 46.60 -17.66
CA ASN A 291 -17.82 47.15 -16.54
C ASN A 291 -16.85 47.79 -15.52
N PRO A 292 -16.69 49.13 -15.51
CA PRO A 292 -15.78 49.84 -14.61
C PRO A 292 -16.02 49.59 -13.11
N ASP A 293 -17.27 49.28 -12.72
CA ASP A 293 -17.67 49.00 -11.34
C ASP A 293 -17.40 47.54 -10.92
N PHE A 294 -16.81 46.73 -11.79
CA PHE A 294 -16.47 45.34 -11.47
C PHE A 294 -15.38 45.26 -10.39
N VAL A 295 -15.75 44.75 -9.22
CA VAL A 295 -14.82 44.47 -8.11
C VAL A 295 -14.47 42.97 -8.09
N SER A 296 -13.18 42.66 -8.24
CA SER A 296 -12.67 41.30 -8.06
C SER A 296 -12.56 40.99 -6.56
N ASN A 297 -13.46 40.15 -6.04
CA ASN A 297 -13.32 39.55 -4.70
C ASN A 297 -12.77 38.11 -4.81
N GLU A 298 -12.29 37.56 -3.69
CA GLU A 298 -11.67 36.22 -3.66
C GLU A 298 -12.59 35.11 -4.17
N GLY A 299 -13.90 35.18 -3.87
CA GLY A 299 -14.89 34.21 -4.33
C GLY A 299 -15.00 34.18 -5.86
N ASN A 300 -15.12 35.36 -6.48
CA ASN A 300 -15.19 35.49 -7.94
C ASN A 300 -13.88 35.06 -8.61
N ILE A 301 -12.73 35.43 -8.05
CA ILE A 301 -11.41 35.01 -8.54
C ILE A 301 -11.32 33.48 -8.56
N LYS A 302 -11.76 32.79 -7.50
CA LYS A 302 -11.75 31.33 -7.42
C LYS A 302 -12.64 30.68 -8.49
N VAL A 303 -13.84 31.23 -8.70
CA VAL A 303 -14.77 30.76 -9.73
C VAL A 303 -14.16 30.90 -11.13
N TYR A 304 -13.57 32.06 -11.45
CA TYR A 304 -12.92 32.28 -12.75
C TYR A 304 -11.69 31.40 -12.96
N LYS A 305 -10.84 31.20 -11.95
CA LYS A 305 -9.73 30.24 -12.02
C LYS A 305 -10.22 28.83 -12.36
N GLY A 306 -11.35 28.39 -11.78
CA GLY A 306 -11.98 27.11 -12.13
C GLY A 306 -12.47 27.06 -13.58
N HIS A 307 -13.12 28.14 -14.03
CA HIS A 307 -13.62 28.25 -15.40
C HIS A 307 -12.50 28.22 -16.45
N ILE A 308 -11.43 28.98 -16.21
CA ILE A 308 -10.24 29.04 -17.07
C ILE A 308 -9.55 27.68 -17.09
N SER A 309 -9.40 27.01 -15.94
CA SER A 309 -8.82 25.64 -15.89
C SER A 309 -9.62 24.69 -16.78
N SER A 310 -10.95 24.75 -16.70
CA SER A 310 -11.83 23.93 -17.51
C SER A 310 -11.64 24.19 -19.02
N VAL A 311 -11.48 25.45 -19.42
CA VAL A 311 -11.22 25.80 -20.84
C VAL A 311 -9.85 25.31 -21.29
N LEU A 312 -8.81 25.50 -20.48
CA LEU A 312 -7.45 25.07 -20.82
C LEU A 312 -7.35 23.55 -21.00
N SER A 313 -8.00 22.76 -20.13
CA SER A 313 -8.08 21.31 -20.32
C SER A 313 -8.80 20.90 -21.60
N TYR A 314 -9.86 21.64 -21.99
CA TYR A 314 -10.55 21.39 -23.25
C TYR A 314 -9.64 21.69 -24.45
N LEU A 315 -9.02 22.87 -24.49
CA LEU A 315 -8.12 23.26 -25.57
C LEU A 315 -6.91 22.33 -25.69
N GLU A 316 -6.40 21.81 -24.57
CA GLU A 316 -5.32 20.81 -24.54
C GLU A 316 -5.76 19.49 -25.17
N ASN A 317 -6.92 18.98 -24.75
CA ASN A 317 -7.45 17.70 -25.24
C ASN A 317 -7.77 17.75 -26.74
N GLU A 318 -8.21 18.91 -27.23
CA GLU A 318 -8.50 19.13 -28.65
C GLU A 318 -7.25 19.53 -29.47
N GLY A 319 -6.06 19.53 -28.85
CA GLY A 319 -4.79 19.76 -29.55
C GLY A 319 -4.47 21.21 -29.91
N TYR A 320 -5.24 22.19 -29.42
CA TYR A 320 -4.96 23.62 -29.67
C TYR A 320 -3.75 24.13 -28.89
N LEU A 321 -3.42 23.50 -27.76
CA LEU A 321 -2.33 23.92 -26.91
C LEU A 321 -1.56 22.71 -26.39
N TYR A 322 -0.31 22.97 -26.01
CA TYR A 322 0.55 21.98 -25.37
C TYR A 322 1.18 22.58 -24.12
N ARG A 323 1.74 21.70 -23.29
CA ARG A 323 2.55 22.08 -22.14
C ARG A 323 4.03 21.94 -22.51
N PRO A 324 4.80 23.04 -22.54
CA PRO A 324 6.25 22.94 -22.71
C PRO A 324 6.85 22.03 -21.62
N GLU A 325 7.77 21.13 -22.01
CA GLU A 325 8.39 20.16 -21.10
C GLU A 325 9.10 20.84 -19.91
N GLY A 326 9.09 20.18 -18.75
CA GLY A 326 9.88 20.59 -17.57
C GLY A 326 9.14 21.32 -16.44
N PHE A 327 7.84 21.63 -16.57
CA PHE A 327 7.13 22.47 -15.58
C PHE A 327 5.80 21.87 -15.08
N SER A 328 5.76 20.56 -14.82
CA SER A 328 4.67 19.94 -14.05
C SER A 328 5.03 19.87 -12.56
N THR A 329 4.03 19.83 -11.67
CA THR A 329 4.26 19.61 -10.23
C THR A 329 5.02 18.30 -9.98
N LYS A 330 4.78 17.27 -10.80
CA LYS A 330 5.46 15.98 -10.75
C LYS A 330 6.96 16.07 -11.09
N ASN A 331 7.35 17.02 -11.96
CA ASN A 331 8.75 17.23 -12.34
C ASN A 331 9.58 17.94 -11.24
N ARG A 332 8.93 18.43 -10.18
CA ARG A 332 9.55 19.16 -9.06
C ARG A 332 9.33 18.50 -7.70
N SER A 333 8.61 17.38 -7.65
CA SER A 333 8.47 16.58 -6.44
C SER A 333 9.53 15.50 -6.43
N PHE A 334 10.18 15.36 -5.29
CA PHE A 334 11.25 14.40 -5.08
C PHE A 334 10.90 13.49 -3.92
N VAL A 335 11.27 12.23 -4.08
CA VAL A 335 11.19 11.21 -3.05
C VAL A 335 12.58 10.63 -2.86
N TRP A 336 12.92 10.37 -1.60
CA TRP A 336 14.18 9.74 -1.24
C TRP A 336 14.03 8.99 0.08
N VAL A 337 15.04 8.18 0.38
CA VAL A 337 15.19 7.51 1.66
C VAL A 337 16.47 7.99 2.32
N ASP A 338 16.46 8.11 3.65
CA ASP A 338 17.71 8.21 4.41
C ASP A 338 18.36 6.82 4.59
N GLU A 339 19.54 6.78 5.21
CA GLU A 339 20.30 5.53 5.37
C GLU A 339 19.53 4.50 6.21
N GLY A 340 18.84 4.91 7.27
CA GLY A 340 18.06 3.99 8.11
C GLY A 340 16.90 3.38 7.35
N GLN A 341 16.16 4.20 6.61
CA GLN A 341 15.08 3.77 5.72
C GLN A 341 15.60 2.85 4.60
N ARG A 342 16.77 3.16 4.01
CA ARG A 342 17.40 2.34 2.98
C ARG A 342 17.80 0.97 3.52
N LEU A 343 18.43 0.90 4.69
CA LEU A 343 18.83 -0.37 5.31
C LEU A 343 17.61 -1.25 5.63
N LEU A 344 16.52 -0.66 6.14
CA LEU A 344 15.25 -1.36 6.33
C LEU A 344 14.73 -1.96 5.02
N PHE A 345 14.73 -1.17 3.94
CA PHE A 345 14.27 -1.62 2.63
C PHE A 345 15.17 -2.72 2.06
N ILE A 346 16.49 -2.61 2.18
CA ILE A 346 17.42 -3.65 1.72
C ILE A 346 17.19 -4.96 2.47
N ASP A 347 17.00 -4.94 3.79
CA ASP A 347 16.70 -6.14 4.59
C ASP A 347 15.40 -6.82 4.11
N LEU A 348 14.33 -6.04 3.93
CA LEU A 348 13.07 -6.56 3.40
C LEU A 348 13.21 -7.13 1.98
N LEU A 349 13.86 -6.40 1.09
CA LEU A 349 14.03 -6.79 -0.32
C LEU A 349 14.92 -8.02 -0.45
N THR A 350 16.00 -8.11 0.32
CA THR A 350 16.87 -9.30 0.34
C THR A 350 16.10 -10.55 0.71
N LEU A 351 15.24 -10.46 1.74
CA LEU A 351 14.38 -11.56 2.16
C LEU A 351 13.39 -11.97 1.07
N ILE A 352 12.74 -10.99 0.44
CA ILE A 352 11.76 -11.23 -0.62
C ILE A 352 12.42 -11.83 -1.87
N ASP A 353 13.56 -11.30 -2.29
CA ASP A 353 14.31 -11.76 -3.47
C ASP A 353 14.82 -13.20 -3.26
N GLN A 354 15.39 -13.48 -2.08
CA GLN A 354 15.80 -14.83 -1.69
C GLN A 354 14.63 -15.82 -1.70
N PHE A 355 13.46 -15.43 -1.20
CA PHE A 355 12.25 -16.26 -1.27
C PHE A 355 11.75 -16.43 -2.71
N GLN A 356 11.71 -15.36 -3.50
CA GLN A 356 11.25 -15.35 -4.89
C GLN A 356 12.13 -16.25 -5.76
N SER A 357 13.44 -16.28 -5.51
CA SER A 357 14.38 -17.18 -6.19
C SER A 357 14.17 -18.67 -5.86
N GLN A 358 13.25 -18.99 -4.93
CA GLN A 358 12.93 -20.34 -4.48
C GLN A 358 14.13 -21.11 -3.93
N ASP A 359 15.05 -20.39 -3.25
CA ASP A 359 16.19 -20.99 -2.56
C ASP A 359 15.71 -22.01 -1.50
N PRO A 360 16.07 -23.30 -1.60
CA PRO A 360 15.63 -24.34 -0.68
C PRO A 360 15.98 -24.08 0.79
N ASP A 361 17.13 -23.46 1.07
CA ASP A 361 17.55 -23.16 2.43
C ASP A 361 16.74 -22.03 3.03
N ILE A 362 16.36 -21.06 2.21
CA ILE A 362 15.50 -19.93 2.61
C ILE A 362 14.07 -20.42 2.87
N LEU A 363 13.53 -21.27 1.98
CA LEU A 363 12.22 -21.89 2.17
C LEU A 363 12.18 -22.73 3.46
N ARG A 364 13.23 -23.54 3.70
CA ARG A 364 13.36 -24.33 4.94
C ARG A 364 13.46 -23.45 6.17
N LYS A 365 14.30 -22.41 6.14
CA LYS A 365 14.45 -21.43 7.23
C LYS A 365 13.11 -20.77 7.55
N GLY A 366 12.38 -20.31 6.53
CA GLY A 366 11.07 -19.70 6.69
C GLY A 366 10.05 -20.61 7.38
N ARG A 367 9.96 -21.87 6.95
CA ARG A 367 9.08 -22.85 7.60
C ARG A 367 9.48 -23.14 9.04
N MET A 368 10.77 -23.25 9.32
CA MET A 368 11.26 -23.40 10.69
C MET A 368 10.89 -22.20 11.56
N LEU A 369 11.04 -20.97 11.04
CA LEU A 369 10.66 -19.75 11.74
C LEU A 369 9.16 -19.76 12.08
N ALA A 370 8.30 -20.07 11.11
CA ALA A 370 6.86 -20.16 11.31
C ALA A 370 6.47 -21.08 12.49
N GLY A 371 7.12 -22.23 12.63
CA GLY A 371 6.87 -23.15 13.75
C GLY A 371 7.58 -22.84 15.08
N SER A 372 8.42 -21.81 15.14
CA SER A 372 9.33 -21.57 16.28
C SER A 372 8.99 -20.36 17.14
N PHE A 373 8.04 -19.52 16.72
CA PHE A 373 7.66 -18.33 17.47
C PHE A 373 7.04 -18.71 18.82
N SER A 374 7.58 -18.15 19.89
CA SER A 374 7.01 -18.29 21.23
C SER A 374 5.65 -17.59 21.33
N PRO A 375 4.79 -17.98 22.28
CA PRO A 375 3.51 -17.31 22.51
C PRO A 375 3.65 -15.79 22.74
N ALA A 376 4.70 -15.36 23.45
CA ALA A 376 4.99 -13.95 23.67
C ALA A 376 5.33 -13.19 22.37
N GLN A 377 6.08 -13.81 21.45
CA GLN A 377 6.37 -13.24 20.14
C GLN A 377 5.10 -13.13 19.29
N ILE A 378 4.28 -14.19 19.25
CA ILE A 378 3.00 -14.18 18.54
C ILE A 378 2.06 -13.10 19.12
N SER A 379 1.95 -13.01 20.43
CA SER A 379 1.19 -11.95 21.10
C SER A 379 1.69 -10.55 20.71
N THR A 380 3.00 -10.34 20.66
CA THR A 380 3.59 -9.07 20.21
C THR A 380 3.22 -8.75 18.76
N LEU A 381 3.33 -9.71 17.85
CA LEU A 381 2.94 -9.56 16.44
C LEU A 381 1.46 -9.25 16.28
N MET A 382 0.60 -9.92 17.05
CA MET A 382 -0.85 -9.68 17.05
C MET A 382 -1.22 -8.30 17.60
N ALA A 383 -0.55 -7.85 18.67
CA ALA A 383 -0.71 -6.50 19.22
C ALA A 383 -0.32 -5.43 18.19
N LYS A 384 0.80 -5.64 17.49
CA LYS A 384 1.28 -4.78 16.40
C LYS A 384 0.27 -4.71 15.25
N ALA A 385 -0.26 -5.86 14.82
CA ALA A 385 -1.32 -5.91 13.80
C ALA A 385 -2.56 -5.11 14.21
N LYS A 386 -2.98 -5.22 15.47
CA LYS A 386 -4.15 -4.51 16.02
C LYS A 386 -3.92 -3.00 16.04
N GLU A 387 -2.77 -2.56 16.56
CA GLU A 387 -2.40 -1.15 16.71
C GLU A 387 -2.37 -0.42 15.35
N HIS A 388 -1.96 -1.11 14.29
CA HIS A 388 -1.80 -0.54 12.95
C HIS A 388 -2.97 -0.83 12.00
N SER A 389 -3.92 -1.70 12.37
CA SER A 389 -5.11 -2.01 11.56
C SER A 389 -6.16 -0.89 11.62
N PRO A 390 -6.52 -0.26 10.49
CA PRO A 390 -7.59 0.73 10.48
C PRO A 390 -8.95 0.13 10.86
N TRP A 391 -9.21 -1.12 10.46
CA TRP A 391 -10.46 -1.83 10.75
C TRP A 391 -10.61 -2.17 12.23
N ALA A 392 -9.53 -2.60 12.89
CA ALA A 392 -9.55 -2.89 14.32
C ALA A 392 -9.75 -1.61 15.17
N ASN A 393 -9.32 -0.46 14.63
CA ASN A 393 -9.43 0.84 15.26
C ASN A 393 -10.66 1.64 14.81
N ASN A 394 -11.60 1.04 14.08
CA ASN A 394 -12.75 1.72 13.47
C ASN A 394 -13.89 2.08 14.46
N VAL A 395 -13.61 2.14 15.76
CA VAL A 395 -14.48 2.88 16.70
C VAL A 395 -14.57 4.32 16.21
N SER A 396 -15.75 4.95 16.36
CA SER A 396 -16.06 6.18 15.62
C SER A 396 -14.92 7.19 15.76
N LYS A 397 -14.31 7.54 14.64
CA LYS A 397 -13.31 8.61 14.54
C LYS A 397 -13.73 9.84 15.36
N VAL A 398 -15.03 10.13 15.39
CA VAL A 398 -15.67 11.15 16.21
C VAL A 398 -15.36 11.01 17.71
N GLU A 399 -15.48 9.82 18.28
CA GLU A 399 -15.20 9.55 19.69
C GLU A 399 -13.71 9.69 20.02
N THR A 400 -12.83 9.17 19.14
CA THR A 400 -11.37 9.30 19.35
C THR A 400 -10.93 10.76 19.21
N SER A 401 -11.47 11.48 18.24
CA SER A 401 -11.25 12.92 18.06
C SER A 401 -11.76 13.73 19.26
N ARG A 402 -12.92 13.37 19.84
CA ARG A 402 -13.44 14.01 21.05
C ARG A 402 -12.49 13.84 22.22
N LEU A 403 -12.04 12.62 22.49
CA LEU A 403 -11.11 12.36 23.61
C LEU A 403 -9.77 13.06 23.45
N VAL A 404 -9.25 13.17 22.22
CA VAL A 404 -8.04 13.96 21.95
C VAL A 404 -8.27 15.43 22.23
N LEU A 405 -9.43 15.99 21.87
CA LEU A 405 -9.77 17.38 22.18
C LEU A 405 -9.97 17.60 23.69
N ASP A 406 -10.67 16.69 24.37
CA ASP A 406 -10.87 16.72 25.82
C ASP A 406 -9.51 16.72 26.54
N PHE A 407 -8.60 15.80 26.16
CA PHE A 407 -7.25 15.77 26.70
C PHE A 407 -6.46 17.06 26.46
N LEU A 408 -6.50 17.60 25.23
CA LEU A 408 -5.79 18.84 24.87
C LEU A 408 -6.39 20.09 25.52
N SER A 409 -7.63 20.03 25.99
CA SER A 409 -8.26 21.10 26.78
C SER A 409 -7.66 21.20 28.18
N GLU A 410 -7.27 20.06 28.75
CA GLU A 410 -6.66 19.97 30.08
C GLU A 410 -5.13 20.02 30.04
N HIS A 411 -4.51 19.51 28.96
CA HIS A 411 -3.07 19.32 28.82
C HIS A 411 -2.56 20.02 27.55
N THR A 412 -2.45 21.34 27.61
CA THR A 412 -1.95 22.14 26.49
C THR A 412 -0.46 21.87 26.21
N ASN A 413 -0.06 21.90 24.93
CA ASN A 413 1.32 21.65 24.47
C ASN A 413 1.82 20.21 24.69
N SER A 414 0.93 19.23 24.57
CA SER A 414 1.25 17.81 24.71
C SER A 414 1.91 17.23 23.46
N THR A 415 2.82 16.28 23.66
CA THR A 415 3.44 15.47 22.62
C THR A 415 2.50 14.36 22.16
N ILE A 416 2.76 13.81 20.97
CA ILE A 416 2.01 12.65 20.46
C ILE A 416 2.13 11.45 21.42
N LYS A 417 3.28 11.28 22.09
CA LYS A 417 3.49 10.18 23.04
C LYS A 417 2.53 10.31 24.23
N GLU A 418 2.44 11.48 24.85
CA GLU A 418 1.55 11.73 25.98
C GLU A 418 0.07 11.52 25.61
N ILE A 419 -0.32 11.94 24.40
CA ILE A 419 -1.69 11.68 23.89
C ILE A 419 -1.92 10.17 23.68
N CYS A 420 -0.93 9.43 23.19
CA CYS A 420 -1.03 7.97 23.05
C CYS A 420 -1.16 7.27 24.41
N ASP A 421 -0.36 7.71 25.39
CA ASP A 421 -0.37 7.16 26.75
C ASP A 421 -1.74 7.42 27.41
N PHE A 422 -2.31 8.62 27.27
CA PHE A 422 -3.67 8.93 27.73
C PHE A 422 -4.75 8.08 27.06
N LEU A 423 -4.68 7.90 25.73
CA LEU A 423 -5.67 7.07 25.00
C LEU A 423 -5.55 5.59 25.40
N MET A 424 -4.34 5.13 25.73
CA MET A 424 -4.14 3.81 26.31
C MET A 424 -4.79 3.69 27.68
N GLU A 425 -4.63 4.67 28.57
CA GLU A 425 -5.23 4.64 29.91
C GLU A 425 -6.76 4.77 29.89
N SER A 426 -7.29 5.70 29.09
CA SER A 426 -8.73 6.02 29.05
C SER A 426 -9.57 5.01 28.29
N GLN A 427 -9.09 4.49 27.16
CA GLN A 427 -9.84 3.53 26.33
C GLN A 427 -9.31 2.09 26.41
N LYS A 428 -8.27 1.82 27.22
CA LYS A 428 -7.51 0.56 27.16
C LYS A 428 -7.06 0.22 25.73
N ARG A 429 -6.83 1.26 24.91
CA ARG A 429 -6.59 1.15 23.47
C ARG A 429 -5.23 1.72 23.12
N ARG A 430 -4.35 0.87 22.62
CA ARG A 430 -3.04 1.28 22.11
C ARG A 430 -3.20 1.75 20.66
N LEU A 431 -3.03 3.04 20.43
CA LEU A 431 -2.98 3.63 19.09
C LEU A 431 -1.55 3.98 18.72
N SER A 432 -1.17 3.72 17.48
CA SER A 432 0.13 4.14 16.99
C SER A 432 0.26 5.66 17.03
N LYS A 433 1.48 6.15 17.26
CA LYS A 433 1.83 7.58 17.17
C LYS A 433 1.37 8.18 15.83
N ASN A 434 1.44 7.41 14.75
CA ASN A 434 1.03 7.83 13.42
C ASN A 434 -0.50 7.98 13.29
N SER A 435 -1.27 7.05 13.86
CA SER A 435 -2.73 7.14 13.91
C SER A 435 -3.18 8.38 14.69
N VAL A 436 -2.57 8.63 15.86
CA VAL A 436 -2.85 9.83 16.66
C VAL A 436 -2.44 11.11 15.91
N ASN A 437 -1.28 11.12 15.25
CA ASN A 437 -0.83 12.22 14.41
C ASN A 437 -1.79 12.50 13.24
N GLN A 438 -2.38 11.46 12.64
CA GLN A 438 -3.39 11.61 11.59
C GLN A 438 -4.65 12.29 12.12
N TYR A 439 -5.19 11.84 13.27
CA TYR A 439 -6.33 12.50 13.90
C TYR A 439 -6.04 13.97 14.24
N LEU A 440 -4.85 14.26 14.77
CA LEU A 440 -4.42 15.63 15.08
C LEU A 440 -4.30 16.50 13.83
N ARG A 441 -3.78 15.95 12.73
CA ARG A 441 -3.74 16.66 11.43
C ARG A 441 -5.12 16.97 10.90
N GLU A 442 -6.07 16.04 10.99
CA GLU A 442 -7.46 16.24 10.57
C GLU A 442 -8.14 17.30 11.44
N LEU A 443 -8.00 17.20 12.77
CA LEU A 443 -8.49 18.22 13.71
C LEU A 443 -7.88 19.60 13.45
N ARG A 444 -6.62 19.65 13.02
CA ARG A 444 -5.96 20.90 12.61
C ARG A 444 -6.54 21.45 11.30
N LEU A 445 -6.86 20.60 10.33
CA LEU A 445 -7.54 21.01 9.09
C LEU A 445 -8.95 21.56 9.38
N GLU A 446 -9.61 21.04 10.41
CA GLU A 446 -10.88 21.55 10.94
C GLU A 446 -10.72 22.81 11.81
N GLY A 447 -9.50 23.31 12.02
CA GLY A 447 -9.23 24.50 12.83
C GLY A 447 -9.26 24.27 14.33
N LYS A 448 -9.41 23.04 14.82
CA LYS A 448 -9.59 22.73 16.26
C LYS A 448 -8.29 22.59 17.04
N THR A 449 -7.19 22.22 16.38
CA THR A 449 -5.88 22.07 17.01
C THR A 449 -4.77 22.80 16.24
N LYS A 450 -3.69 23.15 16.95
CA LYS A 450 -2.45 23.73 16.42
C LYS A 450 -1.23 22.95 16.91
N VAL A 451 -0.13 23.06 16.18
CA VAL A 451 1.15 22.45 16.55
C VAL A 451 2.24 23.52 16.62
N SER A 452 2.96 23.57 17.74
CA SER A 452 4.17 24.36 17.90
C SER A 452 5.40 23.46 17.73
N ARG A 453 6.46 24.01 17.12
CA ARG A 453 7.78 23.37 17.05
C ARG A 453 8.76 24.30 17.73
N GLU A 454 9.43 23.83 18.77
CA GLU A 454 10.58 24.54 19.35
C GLU A 454 11.71 24.56 18.33
N LYS A 455 12.43 25.69 18.18
CA LYS A 455 13.55 25.76 17.22
C LYS A 455 14.74 24.95 17.77
N GLY A 456 15.01 23.77 17.20
CA GLY A 456 16.17 22.94 17.51
C GLY A 456 16.19 21.63 16.70
N ILE A 457 17.39 21.09 16.44
CA ILE A 457 17.55 19.79 15.77
C ILE A 457 16.95 18.70 16.69
N GLY A 458 15.88 18.05 16.24
CA GLY A 458 15.17 17.02 17.01
C GLY A 458 13.93 17.49 17.80
N SER A 459 13.45 18.72 17.58
CA SER A 459 12.26 19.24 18.29
C SER A 459 11.01 18.40 18.01
N MET A 460 10.44 17.78 19.05
CA MET A 460 9.14 17.12 18.95
C MET A 460 8.02 18.17 18.85
N GLY A 461 7.06 17.97 17.93
CA GLY A 461 5.91 18.84 17.79
C GLY A 461 4.98 18.73 19.00
N LYS A 462 4.64 19.86 19.61
CA LYS A 462 3.70 19.96 20.74
C LYS A 462 2.35 20.46 20.24
N TRP A 463 1.29 19.77 20.62
CA TRP A 463 -0.08 20.03 20.15
C TRP A 463 -0.90 20.75 21.22
N SER A 464 -1.76 21.66 20.80
CA SER A 464 -2.70 22.39 21.67
C SER A 464 -4.00 22.70 20.92
N LEU A 465 -5.04 23.08 21.64
CA LEU A 465 -6.26 23.62 21.03
C LEU A 465 -5.96 24.95 20.34
N THR A 466 -6.64 25.20 19.23
CA THR A 466 -6.68 26.53 18.62
C THR A 466 -7.54 27.41 19.53
N SER A 467 -6.96 28.45 20.11
CA SER A 467 -7.70 29.46 20.86
C SER A 467 -8.77 30.08 19.96
N GLU A 468 -10.02 30.18 20.45
CA GLU A 468 -11.07 30.93 19.74
C GLU A 468 -10.55 32.35 19.47
N PRO A 469 -10.87 32.96 18.31
CA PRO A 469 -10.64 34.38 18.15
C PRO A 469 -11.49 35.08 19.22
N GLU A 470 -10.83 35.87 20.08
CA GLU A 470 -11.53 36.81 20.94
C GLU A 470 -12.46 37.63 20.04
N SER A 471 -13.77 37.49 20.28
CA SER A 471 -14.78 38.33 19.66
C SER A 471 -14.53 39.77 20.11
N GLU A 472 -13.96 40.59 19.22
CA GLU A 472 -13.97 42.06 19.33
C GLU A 472 -15.40 42.61 19.27
#